data_AF-A0A7I7NN08-F1
#
_entry.id   AF-A0A7I7NN08-F1
#
_cell.length_a   1.000
_cell.length_b   1.000
_cell.length_c   1.000
_cell.angle_alpha   90.00
_cell.angle_beta   90.00
_cell.angle_gamma   90.00
#
_symmetry.space_group_name_H-M   'P 1'
#
loop_
_entity.id
_entity.type
_entity.pdbx_description
1 polymer ?
#
loop_
_entity_poly.entity_id
_entity_poly.type
_entity_poly.pdbx_seq_one_letter_code
_entity_poly.pdbx_strand_id
1 'polypeptide(L)'
;MTAHRVRAVDTMGASDAFVVGLLDMLWEPGILGGRADPHRIELGMLPSAPAAASLSSAPTVTRAGADPPDRTVLLDQSGWPP
;
A
#
# COMPACT_ATOMS: atom_id res chain seq x y z
N MET A 1 -13.95 -3.21 -4.15
CA MET A 1 -13.09 -2.02 -4.05
C MET A 1 -12.51 -1.70 -5.42
N THR A 2 -12.35 -0.43 -5.77
CA THR A 2 -11.76 0.02 -7.05
C THR A 2 -10.51 0.84 -6.78
N ALA A 3 -9.43 0.61 -7.54
CA ALA A 3 -8.20 1.38 -7.42
C ALA A 3 -8.41 2.86 -7.80
N HIS A 4 -7.59 3.75 -7.22
CA HIS A 4 -7.62 5.18 -7.57
C HIS A 4 -7.21 5.36 -9.03
N ARG A 5 -8.00 6.11 -9.81
CA ARG A 5 -7.66 6.39 -11.21
C ARG A 5 -6.56 7.44 -11.26
N VAL A 6 -5.44 7.06 -11.87
CA VAL A 6 -4.31 7.96 -12.13
C VAL A 6 -3.92 7.88 -13.61
N ARG A 7 -3.25 8.93 -14.11
CA ARG A 7 -2.66 8.92 -15.45
C ARG A 7 -1.30 8.23 -15.37
N ALA A 8 -1.23 7.00 -15.86
CA ALA A 8 0.01 6.22 -15.85
C ALA A 8 1.05 6.78 -16.86
N VAL A 9 2.31 6.75 -16.44
CA VAL A 9 3.51 7.12 -17.19
C VAL A 9 4.41 5.89 -17.38
N ASP A 10 4.62 5.10 -16.32
CA ASP A 10 5.37 3.84 -16.29
C ASP A 10 4.69 2.88 -15.28
N THR A 11 4.97 1.58 -15.34
CA THR A 11 4.46 0.59 -14.36
C THR A 11 5.58 -0.13 -13.61
N MET A 12 6.85 0.16 -13.92
CA MET A 12 7.99 -0.44 -13.24
C MET A 12 7.92 -0.16 -11.73
N GLY A 13 8.07 -1.20 -10.89
CA GLY A 13 8.05 -1.07 -9.43
C GLY A 13 6.66 -0.84 -8.81
N ALA A 14 5.59 -0.73 -9.60
CA ALA A 14 4.24 -0.52 -9.07
C ALA A 14 3.74 -1.70 -8.22
N SER A 15 4.14 -2.92 -8.58
CA SER A 15 3.88 -4.14 -7.79
C SER A 15 4.65 -4.14 -6.48
N ASP A 16 5.91 -3.72 -6.50
CA ASP A 16 6.75 -3.67 -5.30
C ASP A 16 6.22 -2.61 -4.33
N ALA A 17 5.82 -1.44 -4.84
CA ALA A 17 5.16 -0.41 -4.06
C ALA A 17 3.83 -0.87 -3.44
N PHE A 18 3.04 -1.66 -4.18
CA PHE A 18 1.83 -2.29 -3.65
C PHE A 18 2.16 -3.26 -2.51
N VAL A 19 3.15 -4.14 -2.70
CA VAL A 19 3.57 -5.11 -1.67
C VAL A 19 4.12 -4.39 -0.44
N VAL A 20 4.90 -3.33 -0.61
CA VAL A 20 5.39 -2.50 0.51
C VAL A 20 4.23 -1.89 1.28
N GLY A 21 3.27 -1.25 0.61
CA GLY A 21 2.10 -0.65 1.29
C GLY A 21 1.22 -1.69 1.99
N LEU A 22 1.10 -2.89 1.42
CA LEU A 22 0.39 -4.01 2.06
C LEU A 22 1.11 -4.49 3.32
N LEU A 23 2.43 -4.67 3.26
CA LEU A 23 3.23 -5.11 4.39
C LEU A 23 3.24 -4.07 5.50
N ASP A 24 3.36 -2.78 5.17
CA ASP A 24 3.34 -1.67 6.14
C ASP A 24 2.02 -1.64 6.94
N MET A 25 0.88 -1.82 6.26
CA MET A 25 -0.43 -1.92 6.92
C MET A 25 -0.61 -3.12 7.84
N LEU A 26 0.02 -4.24 7.50
CA LEU A 26 -0.06 -5.47 8.29
C LEU A 26 1.00 -5.52 9.40
N TRP A 27 1.98 -4.62 9.35
CA TRP A 27 3.05 -4.51 10.33
C TRP A 27 2.56 -3.93 11.66
N GLU A 28 1.90 -2.77 11.64
CA GLU A 28 1.40 -2.07 12.85
C GLU A 28 0.49 -2.94 13.74
N PRO A 29 -0.45 -3.75 13.21
CA PRO A 29 -1.30 -4.61 14.04
C PRO A 29 -0.60 -5.86 14.58
N GLY A 30 0.70 -6.06 14.29
CA GLY A 30 1.48 -7.22 14.72
C GLY A 30 1.12 -8.53 13.99
N ILE A 31 0.56 -8.42 12.79
CA ILE A 31 0.16 -9.58 11.96
C ILE A 31 1.36 -10.18 11.21
N LEU A 32 2.49 -9.46 11.15
CA LEU A 32 3.74 -9.90 10.51
C LEU A 32 4.92 -9.90 11.50
N GLY A 33 5.89 -10.82 11.32
CA GLY A 33 7.10 -10.93 12.13
C GLY A 33 7.18 -12.15 13.07
N GLY A 34 8.23 -12.22 13.90
CA GLY A 34 8.61 -13.43 14.66
C GLY A 34 7.67 -13.87 15.80
N ARG A 35 6.65 -13.06 16.13
CA ARG A 35 5.55 -13.41 17.06
C ARG A 35 4.17 -13.23 16.41
N ALA A 36 4.13 -13.09 15.09
CA ALA A 36 2.90 -12.86 14.37
C ALA A 36 1.94 -14.02 14.47
N ASP A 37 0.65 -13.69 14.52
CA ASP A 37 -0.44 -14.64 14.36
C ASP A 37 -1.20 -14.28 13.07
N PRO A 38 -0.82 -14.86 11.91
CA PRO A 38 -1.46 -14.55 10.64
C PRO A 38 -2.95 -14.94 10.60
N HIS A 39 -3.41 -15.78 11.53
CA HIS A 39 -4.84 -16.09 11.66
C HIS A 39 -5.67 -14.91 12.18
N ARG A 40 -5.03 -13.84 12.68
CA ARG A 40 -5.68 -12.58 13.06
C ARG A 40 -6.05 -11.69 11.88
N ILE A 41 -5.75 -12.09 10.63
CA ILE A 41 -6.29 -11.39 9.47
C ILE A 41 -7.80 -11.64 9.44
N GLU A 42 -8.56 -10.70 10.00
CA GLU A 42 -10.00 -10.75 9.99
C GLU A 42 -10.56 -10.31 8.63
N LEU A 43 -11.75 -10.80 8.27
CA LEU A 43 -12.45 -10.40 7.05
C LEU A 43 -12.64 -8.87 6.94
N GLY A 44 -12.73 -8.17 8.08
CA GLY A 44 -12.83 -6.70 8.14
C GLY A 44 -11.56 -5.96 7.71
N MET A 45 -10.40 -6.63 7.72
CA MET A 45 -9.11 -6.07 7.28
C MET A 45 -8.90 -6.19 5.76
N LEU A 46 -9.60 -7.14 5.12
CA LEU A 46 -9.45 -7.44 3.69
C LEU A 46 -9.79 -6.30 2.74
N PRO A 47 -10.70 -5.37 3.05
CA PRO A 47 -10.92 -4.19 2.20
C PRO A 47 -9.84 -3.11 2.42
N SER A 48 -9.34 -2.97 3.65
CA SER A 48 -8.48 -1.85 4.05
C SER A 48 -7.03 -2.06 3.62
N ALA A 49 -6.50 -3.28 3.74
CA ALA A 49 -5.11 -3.55 3.42
C ALA A 49 -4.80 -3.39 1.91
N PRO A 50 -5.63 -3.91 0.97
CA PRO A 50 -5.46 -3.64 -0.46
C PRO A 50 -5.74 -2.19 -0.84
N ALA A 51 -6.59 -1.46 -0.11
CA ALA A 51 -6.86 -0.04 -0.34
C ALA A 51 -5.59 0.79 -0.11
N ALA A 52 -4.95 0.60 1.04
CA ALA A 52 -3.69 1.25 1.38
C ALA A 52 -2.56 0.84 0.43
N ALA A 53 -2.43 -0.45 0.09
CA ALA A 53 -1.48 -0.91 -0.91
C ALA A 53 -1.68 -0.24 -2.28
N SER A 54 -2.94 0.01 -2.67
CA SER A 54 -3.26 0.74 -3.90
C SER A 54 -2.85 2.22 -3.84
N LEU A 55 -2.90 2.85 -2.66
CA LEU A 55 -2.40 4.21 -2.45
C LEU A 55 -0.87 4.29 -2.62
N SER A 56 -0.12 3.25 -2.26
CA SER A 56 1.33 3.19 -2.51
C SER A 56 1.69 2.95 -3.97
N SER A 57 0.86 2.21 -4.71
CA SER A 57 1.09 1.90 -6.12
C SER A 57 0.75 3.06 -7.07
N ALA A 58 -0.28 3.84 -6.73
CA ALA A 58 -0.80 4.91 -7.59
C ALA A 58 0.23 6.01 -7.93
N PRO A 59 1.08 6.49 -7.00
CA PRO A 59 2.11 7.49 -7.31
C PRO A 59 3.26 6.91 -8.12
N THR A 60 3.63 5.65 -7.88
CA THR A 60 4.72 4.96 -8.59
C THR A 60 4.42 4.90 -10.08
N VAL A 61 3.16 4.62 -10.45
CA VAL A 61 2.81 4.56 -11.88
C VAL A 61 2.75 5.92 -12.58
N THR A 62 2.79 7.03 -11.84
CA THR A 62 2.73 8.40 -12.42
C THR A 62 4.11 8.99 -12.72
N ARG A 63 5.19 8.29 -12.35
CA ARG A 63 6.58 8.71 -12.53
C ARG A 63 7.31 7.69 -13.40
N ALA A 64 8.43 8.10 -13.98
CA ALA A 64 9.24 7.20 -14.81
C ALA A 64 10.14 6.33 -13.93
N GLY A 65 10.22 5.03 -14.22
CA GLY A 65 10.99 4.06 -13.45
C GLY A 65 10.34 3.68 -12.11
N ALA A 66 11.05 2.84 -11.35
CA ALA A 66 10.62 2.38 -10.03
C ALA A 66 10.88 3.46 -8.96
N ASP A 67 10.00 4.45 -8.89
CA ASP A 67 10.07 5.59 -7.96
C ASP A 67 8.89 5.58 -6.96
N PRO A 68 8.95 4.75 -5.90
CA PRO A 68 7.88 4.65 -4.92
C PRO A 68 7.78 5.91 -4.04
N PRO A 69 6.56 6.30 -3.61
CA PRO A 69 6.37 7.44 -2.73
C PRO A 69 6.97 7.18 -1.34
N ASP A 70 7.48 8.24 -0.71
CA ASP A 70 7.73 8.22 0.73
C ASP A 70 6.42 8.39 1.53
N ARG A 71 6.50 8.22 2.85
CA ARG A 71 5.33 8.31 3.73
C ARG A 71 4.70 9.70 3.74
N THR A 72 5.46 10.78 3.53
CA THR A 72 4.92 12.15 3.48
C THR A 72 3.99 12.31 2.29
N VAL A 73 4.40 11.79 1.13
CA VAL A 73 3.59 11.79 -0.10
C VAL A 73 2.28 11.00 0.09
N LEU A 74 2.31 9.90 0.84
CA LEU A 74 1.11 9.10 1.13
C LEU A 74 0.12 9.83 2.06
N LEU A 75 0.63 10.55 3.06
CA LEU A 75 -0.19 11.32 3.99
C LEU A 75 -0.90 12.50 3.28
N ASP A 76 -0.23 13.13 2.31
CA ASP A 76 -0.78 14.25 1.53
C ASP A 76 -1.87 13.81 0.53
N GLN A 77 -1.85 12.54 0.10
CA GLN A 77 -2.83 11.97 -0.85
C GLN A 77 -4.15 11.50 -0.22
N SER A 78 -4.27 11.54 1.12
CA SER A 78 -5.41 11.15 1.97
C SER A 78 -5.68 9.64 2.16
N GLY A 79 -6.03 9.27 3.40
CA GLY A 79 -6.57 7.96 3.82
C GLY A 79 -5.59 7.00 4.52
N TRP A 80 -4.31 7.34 4.57
CA TRP A 80 -3.31 6.52 5.26
C TRP A 80 -3.57 6.54 6.79
N PRO A 81 -3.72 5.38 7.47
CA PRO A 81 -3.87 5.37 8.93
C PRO A 81 -2.56 5.84 9.59
N PRO A 82 -2.64 6.52 10.76
CA PRO A 82 -1.45 6.96 11.49
C PRO A 82 -0.53 5.80 11.88
#